data_AF-X1F942-F1
#
_entry.id   AF-X1F942-F1
#
_cell.length_a   1.000
_cell.length_b   1.000
_cell.length_c   1.000
_cell.angle_alpha   90.00
_cell.angle_beta   90.00
_cell.angle_gamma   90.00
#
_symmetry.space_group_name_H-M   'P 1'
#
loop_
_entity.id
_entity.type
_entity.pdbx_description
1 polymer ?
#
loop_
_entity_poly.entity_id
_entity_poly.type
_entity_poly.pdbx_seq_one_letter_code
_entity_poly.pdbx_strand_id
1 'polypeptide(L)' 'RPEFALNRRIEKKKSIAKKYARYVHIGEKRALKEFMTIKQFLIKPEVQKELKLSEEEVEYLNKNS' A
#
# COMPACT_ATOMS: atom_id res chain seq x y z
N ARG A 1 0.62 25.63 6.84
CA ARG A 1 0.81 24.55 7.85
C ARG A 1 0.89 23.20 7.12
N PRO A 2 2.10 22.65 6.86
CA PRO A 2 2.29 21.54 5.92
C PRO A 2 2.11 20.12 6.52
N GLU A 3 1.77 19.98 7.79
CA GLU A 3 1.73 18.69 8.51
C GLU A 3 0.68 17.68 7.97
N PHE A 4 -0.46 18.16 7.45
CA PHE A 4 -1.57 17.29 7.03
C PHE A 4 -1.30 16.47 5.77
N ALA A 5 -0.34 16.86 4.94
CA ALA A 5 -0.03 16.17 3.69
C ALA A 5 0.90 14.97 3.90
N LEU A 6 1.79 15.03 4.89
CA LEU A 6 2.75 13.97 5.19
C LEU A 6 2.06 12.77 5.85
N ASN A 7 1.15 13.04 6.79
CA ASN A 7 0.43 12.00 7.53
C ASN A 7 -0.42 11.13 6.61
N ARG A 8 -1.14 11.74 5.66
CA ARG A 8 -1.99 11.00 4.71
C ARG A 8 -1.20 10.01 3.84
N ARG A 9 0.02 10.36 3.42
CA ARG A 9 0.88 9.46 2.63
C ARG A 9 1.35 8.27 3.46
N ILE A 10 1.72 8.50 4.73
CA ILE A 10 2.15 7.46 5.65
C ILE A 10 0.99 6.52 5.98
N GLU A 11 -0.21 7.05 6.18
CA GLU A 11 -1.42 6.27 6.44
C GLU A 11 -1.81 5.39 5.25
N LYS A 12 -1.79 5.92 4.02
CA LYS A 12 -2.08 5.14 2.81
C LYS A 12 -1.11 3.97 2.65
N LYS A 13 0.19 4.20 2.84
CA LYS A 13 1.21 3.13 2.81
C LYS A 13 0.94 2.05 3.87
N LYS A 14 0.59 2.45 5.09
CA LYS A 14 0.26 1.51 6.18
C LYS A 14 -1.02 0.71 5.89
N SER A 15 -2.05 1.35 5.34
CA SER A 15 -3.30 0.70 4.95
C SER A 15 -3.06 -0.40 3.91
N ILE A 16 -2.33 -0.07 2.84
CA ILE A 16 -2.00 -1.01 1.77
C ILE A 16 -1.17 -2.18 2.31
N ALA A 17 -0.13 -1.88 3.11
CA ALA A 17 0.71 -2.91 3.71
C ALA A 17 -0.08 -3.84 4.64
N LYS A 18 -1.06 -3.32 5.38
CA LYS A 18 -1.94 -4.10 6.25
C LYS A 18 -2.87 -5.02 5.45
N LYS A 19 -3.46 -4.51 4.36
CA LYS A 19 -4.30 -5.32 3.45
C LYS A 19 -3.47 -6.44 2.82
N TYR A 20 -2.27 -6.13 2.36
CA TYR A 20 -1.33 -7.11 1.81
C TYR A 20 -0.95 -8.17 2.85
N ALA A 21 -0.58 -7.73 4.05
CA ALA A 21 -0.21 -8.61 5.15
C ALA A 21 -1.30 -9.62 5.49
N ARG A 22 -2.57 -9.19 5.46
CA ARG A 22 -3.74 -10.06 5.66
C ARG A 22 -3.95 -11.04 4.50
N TYR A 23 -3.76 -10.59 3.26
CA TYR A 23 -3.92 -11.42 2.07
C TYR A 23 -2.87 -12.53 1.98
N VAL A 24 -1.59 -12.22 2.24
CA VAL A 24 -0.49 -13.20 2.19
C VAL A 24 -0.15 -13.84 3.54
N HIS A 25 -0.92 -13.56 4.58
CA HIS A 25 -0.71 -14.07 5.95
C HIS A 25 0.69 -13.81 6.51
N ILE A 26 1.23 -12.60 6.32
CA ILE A 26 2.51 -12.17 6.91
C ILE A 26 2.28 -11.09 7.96
N GLY A 27 3.31 -10.80 8.77
CA GLY A 27 3.25 -9.69 9.72
C GLY A 27 3.27 -8.32 9.03
N GLU A 28 2.47 -7.36 9.54
CA GLU A 28 2.41 -5.98 9.02
C GLU A 28 3.78 -5.30 8.97
N LYS A 29 4.65 -5.56 9.98
CA LYS A 29 6.04 -5.06 10.00
C LYS A 29 6.87 -5.59 8.83
N ARG A 30 6.69 -6.85 8.44
CA ARG A 30 7.36 -7.43 7.26
C ARG A 30 6.82 -6.80 5.98
N ALA A 31 5.50 -6.69 5.84
CA ALA A 31 4.89 -6.05 4.67
C ALA A 31 5.34 -4.60 4.47
N LEU A 32 5.54 -3.84 5.56
CA LEU A 32 6.07 -2.47 5.51
C LEU A 32 7.56 -2.40 5.16
N LYS A 33 8.37 -3.32 5.68
CA LYS A 33 9.81 -3.39 5.40
C LYS A 33 10.05 -3.78 3.94
N GLU A 34 9.33 -4.79 3.47
CA GLU A 34 9.39 -5.30 2.10
C GLU A 34 8.52 -4.47 1.14
N PHE A 35 7.89 -3.37 1.59
CA PHE A 35 6.91 -2.60 0.80
C PHE A 35 7.47 -2.20 -0.56
N MET A 36 8.74 -1.81 -0.62
CA MET A 36 9.40 -1.38 -1.84
C MET A 36 9.53 -2.51 -2.87
N THR A 37 9.77 -3.74 -2.39
CA THR A 37 9.83 -4.96 -3.20
C THR A 37 8.43 -5.39 -3.66
N ILE A 38 7.46 -5.44 -2.73
CA ILE A 38 6.09 -5.88 -3.05
C ILE A 38 5.31 -4.83 -3.87
N LYS A 39 5.74 -3.57 -3.86
CA LYS A 39 5.08 -2.48 -4.60
C LYS A 39 4.94 -2.79 -6.09
N GLN A 40 5.95 -3.43 -6.69
CA GLN A 40 5.91 -3.84 -8.10
C GLN A 40 4.76 -4.83 -8.38
N PHE A 41 4.41 -5.65 -7.40
CA PHE A 41 3.26 -6.56 -7.47
C PHE A 41 1.96 -5.83 -7.14
N LEU A 42 1.97 -4.89 -6.18
CA LEU A 42 0.80 -4.10 -5.81
C LEU A 42 0.31 -3.15 -6.93
N ILE A 43 1.18 -2.79 -7.89
CA ILE A 43 0.79 -2.03 -9.09
C ILE A 43 -0.03 -2.88 -10.07
N LYS A 44 0.08 -4.22 -10.01
CA LYS A 44 -0.67 -5.09 -10.90
C LYS A 44 -2.17 -5.02 -10.58
N PRO A 45 -3.04 -4.84 -11.58
CA PRO A 45 -4.48 -4.69 -11.36
C PRO A 45 -5.12 -5.94 -10.73
N GLU A 46 -4.55 -7.12 -10.98
CA GLU A 46 -4.98 -8.38 -10.38
C GLU A 46 -4.82 -8.34 -8.85
N VAL A 47 -3.64 -7.90 -8.39
CA VAL A 47 -3.31 -7.77 -6.97
C VAL A 47 -4.15 -6.67 -6.31
N GLN A 48 -4.41 -5.57 -7.01
CA GLN A 48 -5.27 -4.49 -6.50
C GLN A 48 -6.72 -4.95 -6.26
N LYS A 49 -7.26 -5.77 -7.17
CA LYS A 49 -8.59 -6.38 -7.04
C LYS A 49 -8.65 -7.36 -5.87
N GLU A 50 -7.65 -8.23 -5.78
CA GLU A 50 -7.54 -9.22 -4.70
C GLU A 50 -7.43 -8.57 -3.31
N LEU A 51 -6.61 -7.52 -3.19
CA LEU A 51 -6.49 -6.75 -1.94
C LEU A 51 -7.67 -5.82 -1.66
N LYS A 52 -8.60 -5.65 -2.61
CA LYS A 52 -9.71 -4.68 -2.53
C LYS A 52 -9.18 -3.29 -2.17
N LEU A 53 -8.18 -2.83 -2.91
CA LEU A 53 -7.63 -1.49 -2.75
C LEU A 53 -8.63 -0.44 -3.24
N SER A 54 -8.77 0.64 -2.49
CA SER A 54 -9.59 1.78 -2.92
C SER A 54 -8.88 2.55 -4.03
N GLU A 55 -9.63 3.29 -4.84
CA GLU A 55 -9.10 4.12 -5.93
C GLU A 55 -8.00 5.08 -5.43
N GLU A 56 -8.16 5.63 -4.22
CA GLU A 56 -7.15 6.47 -3.57
C GLU A 56 -5.83 5.77 -3.22
N GLU A 57 -5.87 4.46 -2.93
CA GLU A 57 -4.70 3.64 -2.63
C GLU A 57 -3.99 3.21 -3.91
N VAL A 58 -4.77 2.88 -4.95
CA VAL A 58 -4.27 2.60 -6.29
C VAL A 58 -3.59 3.82 -6.89
N GLU A 59 -4.21 5.00 -6.78
CA GLU A 59 -3.61 6.25 -7.23
C GLU A 59 -2.31 6.55 -6.46
N TYR A 60 -2.26 6.27 -5.16
CA TYR A 60 -1.02 6.41 -4.38
C TYR A 60 0.10 5.49 -4.86
N LEU A 61 -0.21 4.26 -5.24
CA LEU A 61 0.75 3.29 -5.79
C LEU A 61 1.26 3.74 -7.17
N ASN A 62 0.37 4.19 -8.05
CA ASN A 62 0.70 4.66 -9.40
C ASN A 62 1.48 5.98 -9.41
N LYS A 63 1.14 6.93 -8.52
CA LYS A 63 1.75 8.27 -8.49
C LYS A 63 3.19 8.29 -7.96
N ASN A 64 3.63 7.23 -7.29
CA ASN A 64 5.00 7.08 -6.81
C ASN A 64 5.82 6.11 -7.67
N SER A 65 5.30 5.65 -8.81
CA SER A 65 5.97 4.65 -9.64
C SER A 65 6.98 5.25 -10.62
#